data_AF-A0A3N5U5C6-F1
#
_entry.id   AF-A0A3N5U5C6-F1
#
_cell.length_a   1.000
_cell.length_b   1.000
_cell.length_c   1.000
_cell.angle_alpha   90.00
_cell.angle_beta   90.00
_cell.angle_gamma   90.00
#
_symmetry.space_group_name_H-M   'P 1'
#
loop_
_entity.id
_entity.type
_entity.pdbx_description
1 polymer ?
#
loop_
_entity_poly.entity_id
_entity_poly.type
_entity_poly.pdbx_seq_one_letter_code
_entity_poly.pdbx_strand_id
1 'polypeptide(L)'
;MVASMNRRVPEEKIKPFRLVKYFTFTGLVVIFLVTLILTILNTHWVKSMQLKKAEDYAHALIENLNHQVFLQFILPVGMKFGRIQLRNPDQLERMDNVVRSTLYSFKVEDLNIYSMNNTISY
;
A
#
# COMPACT_ATOMS: atom_id res chain seq x y z
N MET A 1 66.12 4.58 -52.30
CA MET A 1 65.81 5.86 -51.63
C MET A 1 64.30 6.01 -51.56
N VAL A 2 63.67 5.58 -50.47
CA VAL A 2 62.25 5.89 -50.14
C VAL A 2 62.17 5.96 -48.61
N ALA A 3 62.05 7.16 -48.06
CA ALA A 3 61.78 7.36 -46.64
C ALA A 3 60.27 7.50 -46.46
N SER A 4 59.62 6.53 -45.81
CA SER A 4 58.19 6.61 -45.49
C SER A 4 57.96 7.67 -44.41
N MET A 5 57.39 8.80 -44.79
CA MET A 5 56.99 9.85 -43.85
C MET A 5 55.70 9.43 -43.12
N ASN A 6 55.84 8.81 -41.95
CA ASN A 6 54.72 8.50 -41.06
C ASN A 6 54.19 9.79 -40.41
N ARG A 7 53.24 10.47 -41.05
CA ARG A 7 52.54 11.62 -40.44
C ARG A 7 51.50 11.10 -39.45
N ARG A 8 51.81 11.16 -38.16
CA ARG A 8 50.78 11.07 -37.13
C ARG A 8 49.99 12.38 -37.15
N VAL A 9 48.76 12.33 -37.67
CA VAL A 9 47.80 13.43 -37.50
C VAL A 9 47.52 13.55 -36.00
N PRO A 10 47.65 14.72 -35.37
CA PRO A 10 47.26 14.88 -33.98
C PRO A 10 45.74 14.64 -33.90
N GLU A 11 45.30 13.67 -33.11
CA GLU A 11 43.89 13.60 -32.71
C GLU A 11 43.57 14.91 -31.99
N GLU A 12 42.90 15.84 -32.67
CA GLU A 12 42.27 16.98 -32.03
C GLU A 12 41.19 16.46 -31.09
N LYS A 13 41.58 16.20 -29.84
CA LYS A 13 40.64 16.01 -28.74
C LYS A 13 39.81 17.27 -28.65
N ILE A 14 38.58 17.23 -29.18
CA ILE A 14 37.56 18.26 -28.99
C ILE A 14 37.36 18.38 -27.47
N LYS A 15 38.04 19.32 -26.85
CA LYS A 15 37.91 19.58 -25.41
C LYS A 15 36.51 20.17 -25.23
N PRO A 16 35.63 19.53 -24.44
CA PRO A 16 34.31 20.08 -24.20
C PRO A 16 34.45 21.50 -23.65
N PHE A 17 33.73 22.45 -24.28
CA PHE A 17 33.74 23.85 -23.91
C PHE A 17 33.50 23.99 -22.40
N ARG A 18 34.33 24.79 -21.72
CA ARG A 18 34.27 24.95 -20.25
C ARG A 18 32.87 25.36 -19.76
N LEU A 19 32.10 26.07 -20.59
CA LEU A 19 30.73 26.45 -20.33
C LEU A 19 29.80 25.25 -20.09
N VAL A 20 29.96 24.15 -20.82
CA VAL A 20 29.17 22.92 -20.64
C VAL A 20 29.40 22.35 -19.24
N LYS A 21 30.63 22.39 -18.72
CA LYS A 21 30.94 21.89 -17.37
C LYS A 21 30.22 22.68 -16.27
N TYR A 22 30.19 24.01 -16.39
CA TYR A 22 29.46 24.86 -15.44
C TYR A 22 27.94 24.69 -15.57
N PHE A 23 27.43 24.59 -16.80
CA PHE A 23 26.00 24.40 -17.05
C PHE A 23 25.50 23.05 -16.50
N THR A 24 26.24 21.96 -16.74
CA THR A 24 25.87 20.62 -16.25
C THR A 24 25.92 20.54 -14.72
N PHE A 25 26.94 21.10 -14.06
CA PHE A 25 27.05 21.08 -12.61
C PHE A 25 25.93 21.90 -11.94
N THR A 26 25.72 23.13 -12.40
CA THR A 26 24.64 23.99 -11.88
C THR A 26 23.27 23.39 -12.15
N GLY A 27 23.04 22.84 -13.35
CA GLY A 27 21.79 22.16 -13.69
C GLY A 27 21.52 20.96 -12.78
N LEU A 28 22.54 20.16 -12.46
CA LEU A 28 22.40 19.03 -11.56
C LEU A 28 22.04 19.46 -10.13
N VAL A 29 22.66 20.54 -9.63
CA VAL A 29 22.31 21.12 -8.32
C VAL A 29 20.86 21.62 -8.32
N VAL A 30 20.44 22.32 -9.38
CA VAL A 30 19.05 22.81 -9.49
C VAL A 30 18.05 21.66 -9.51
N ILE A 31 18.28 20.64 -10.33
CA ILE A 31 17.42 19.45 -10.38
C ILE A 31 17.36 18.79 -9.00
N PHE A 32 18.50 18.58 -8.36
CA PHE A 32 18.57 17.97 -7.03
C PHE A 32 17.77 18.77 -5.99
N LEU A 33 17.93 20.10 -5.95
CA LEU A 33 17.20 20.95 -5.01
C LEU A 33 15.69 20.97 -5.29
N VAL A 34 15.29 21.04 -6.56
CA VAL A 34 13.87 20.98 -6.95
C VAL A 34 13.26 19.63 -6.55
N THR A 35 13.95 18.52 -6.82
CA THR A 35 13.49 17.19 -6.40
C THR A 35 13.37 17.11 -4.88
N LEU A 36 14.36 17.61 -4.13
CA LEU A 36 14.34 17.58 -2.66
C LEU A 36 13.15 18.37 -2.09
N ILE A 37 12.89 19.58 -2.60
CA ILE A 37 11.75 20.40 -2.20
C ILE A 37 10.44 19.69 -2.52
N LEU A 38 10.30 19.14 -3.74
CA LEU A 38 9.12 18.39 -4.15
C LEU A 38 8.87 17.18 -3.24
N THR A 39 9.90 16.44 -2.88
CA THR A 39 9.79 15.27 -1.98
C THR A 39 9.30 15.69 -0.60
N ILE A 40 9.88 16.73 -0.01
CA ILE A 40 9.50 17.20 1.33
C ILE A 40 8.04 17.67 1.34
N LEU A 41 7.65 18.49 0.35
CA LEU A 41 6.29 18.99 0.24
C LEU A 41 5.27 17.85 0.07
N ASN A 42 5.55 16.88 -0.80
CA ASN A 42 4.64 15.75 -1.02
C ASN A 42 4.52 14.82 0.19
N THR A 43 5.60 14.61 0.94
CA THR A 43 5.63 13.60 2.02
C THR A 43 4.59 13.87 3.11
N HIS A 44 4.36 15.14 3.47
CA HIS A 44 3.39 15.49 4.51
C HIS A 44 1.95 15.14 4.11
N TRP A 45 1.55 15.43 2.86
CA TRP A 45 0.21 15.14 2.35
C TRP A 45 -0.02 13.65 2.10
N VAL A 46 1.01 12.94 1.64
CA VAL A 46 0.91 11.51 1.36
C VAL A 46 0.63 10.72 2.64
N LYS A 47 1.29 11.06 3.76
CA LYS A 47 1.10 10.35 5.03
C LYS A 47 -0.33 10.48 5.57
N SER A 48 -0.87 11.70 5.64
CA SER A 48 -2.24 11.91 6.12
C SER A 48 -3.27 11.29 5.19
N MET A 49 -3.06 11.38 3.87
CA MET A 49 -3.91 10.73 2.87
C MET A 49 -3.88 9.20 3.00
N GLN A 50 -2.71 8.60 3.24
CA GLN A 50 -2.58 7.15 3.42
C GLN A 50 -3.29 6.69 4.70
N LEU A 51 -3.11 7.40 5.82
CA LEU A 51 -3.81 7.08 7.06
C LEU A 51 -5.32 7.18 6.87
N LYS A 52 -5.81 8.26 6.27
CA LYS A 52 -7.24 8.45 6.02
C LYS A 52 -7.82 7.34 5.16
N LYS A 53 -7.12 6.93 4.10
CA LYS A 53 -7.51 5.81 3.26
C LYS A 53 -7.57 4.49 4.03
N ALA A 54 -6.64 4.26 4.96
CA ALA A 54 -6.64 3.07 5.80
C ALA A 54 -7.83 3.07 6.78
N GLU A 55 -8.14 4.22 7.40
CA GLU A 55 -9.31 4.39 8.27
C GLU A 55 -10.62 4.16 7.50
N ASP A 56 -10.78 4.80 6.34
CA ASP A 56 -11.98 4.66 5.51
C ASP A 56 -12.15 3.21 5.02
N TYR A 57 -11.04 2.54 4.68
CA TYR A 57 -11.03 1.12 4.35
C TYR A 57 -11.48 0.24 5.52
N ALA A 58 -10.92 0.47 6.72
CA ALA A 58 -11.29 -0.27 7.91
C ALA A 58 -12.76 -0.05 8.28
N HIS A 59 -13.26 1.18 8.20
CA HIS A 59 -14.66 1.50 8.46
C HIS A 59 -15.61 0.76 7.50
N ALA A 60 -15.37 0.87 6.19
CA ALA A 60 -16.21 0.19 5.20
C ALA A 60 -16.18 -1.34 5.36
N LEU A 61 -15.02 -1.90 5.70
CA LEU A 61 -14.85 -3.33 5.96
C LEU A 61 -15.65 -3.77 7.19
N ILE A 62 -15.54 -3.04 8.30
CA ILE A 62 -16.26 -3.35 9.55
C ILE A 62 -17.77 -3.21 9.35
N GLU A 63 -18.23 -2.18 8.64
CA GLU A 63 -19.65 -1.95 8.36
C GLU A 63 -20.24 -3.11 7.54
N ASN A 64 -19.57 -3.48 6.45
CA ASN A 64 -20.00 -4.59 5.60
C ASN A 64 -19.97 -5.92 6.38
N LEU A 65 -18.91 -6.19 7.14
CA LEU A 65 -18.79 -7.40 7.95
C LEU A 65 -19.89 -7.49 9.01
N ASN A 66 -20.12 -6.42 9.78
CA ASN A 66 -21.16 -6.39 10.80
C ASN A 66 -22.55 -6.62 10.20
N HIS A 67 -22.83 -6.00 9.05
CA HIS A 67 -24.09 -6.19 8.36
C HIS A 67 -24.30 -7.66 7.96
N GLN A 68 -23.27 -8.29 7.37
CA GLN A 68 -23.35 -9.68 6.94
C GLN A 68 -23.43 -10.65 8.11
N VAL A 69 -22.65 -10.44 9.17
CA VAL A 69 -22.74 -11.24 10.41
C VAL A 69 -24.13 -11.11 11.04
N PHE A 70 -24.71 -9.92 11.07
CA PHE A 70 -26.04 -9.73 11.65
C PHE A 70 -27.12 -10.49 10.86
N LEU A 71 -27.17 -10.30 9.54
CA LEU A 71 -28.22 -10.88 8.70
C LEU A 71 -28.04 -12.38 8.46
N GLN A 72 -26.81 -12.81 8.16
CA GLN A 72 -26.54 -14.17 7.70
C GLN A 72 -26.16 -15.12 8.84
N PHE A 73 -25.73 -14.60 9.99
CA PHE A 73 -25.41 -15.40 11.16
C PHE A 73 -26.37 -15.14 12.33
N ILE A 74 -26.37 -13.94 12.92
CA ILE A 74 -27.07 -13.64 14.18
C ILE A 74 -28.57 -13.91 14.10
N LEU A 75 -29.28 -13.30 13.14
CA LEU A 75 -30.72 -13.48 12.99
C LEU A 75 -31.12 -14.96 12.81
N PRO A 76 -30.61 -15.68 11.80
CA PRO A 76 -31.00 -17.07 11.57
C PRO A 76 -30.52 -18.05 12.64
N VAL A 77 -29.36 -17.84 13.26
CA VAL A 77 -28.93 -18.66 14.41
C VAL A 77 -29.78 -18.38 15.64
N GLY A 78 -30.11 -17.12 15.91
CA GLY A 78 -31.00 -16.71 16.99
C GLY A 78 -32.39 -17.33 16.84
N MET A 79 -32.95 -17.34 15.63
CA MET A 79 -34.24 -17.98 15.34
C MET A 79 -34.20 -19.51 15.45
N LYS A 80 -33.13 -20.18 14.97
CA LYS A 80 -33.04 -21.65 14.96
C LYS A 80 -32.64 -22.25 16.31
N PHE A 81 -31.71 -21.62 17.02
CA PHE A 81 -31.08 -22.18 18.22
C PHE A 81 -31.42 -21.42 19.51
N GLY A 82 -32.03 -20.24 19.42
CA GLY A 82 -32.40 -19.38 20.57
C GLY A 82 -31.21 -18.70 21.26
N ARG A 83 -29.98 -19.10 20.96
CA ARG A 83 -28.75 -18.56 21.55
C ARG A 83 -27.55 -18.75 20.63
N ILE A 84 -26.63 -17.79 20.67
CA ILE A 84 -25.35 -17.85 19.95
C ILE A 84 -24.32 -18.53 20.83
N GLN A 85 -23.76 -19.63 20.34
CA GLN A 85 -22.75 -20.47 20.98
C GLN A 85 -21.82 -21.03 19.92
N LEU A 86 -20.71 -20.34 19.64
CA LEU A 86 -19.71 -20.76 18.65
C LEU A 86 -18.96 -22.06 19.01
N ARG A 87 -19.18 -22.61 20.22
CA ARG A 87 -18.76 -23.98 20.55
C ARG A 87 -19.60 -25.05 19.84
N ASN A 88 -20.79 -24.69 19.35
CA ASN A 88 -21.58 -25.55 18.48
C ASN A 88 -20.99 -25.52 17.07
N PRO A 89 -20.66 -26.69 16.47
CA PRO A 89 -19.97 -26.75 15.18
C PRO A 89 -20.78 -26.14 14.03
N ASP A 90 -22.10 -26.36 13.98
CA ASP A 90 -22.97 -25.79 12.93
C ASP A 90 -22.97 -24.26 12.97
N GLN A 91 -22.95 -23.67 14.17
CA GLN A 91 -22.88 -22.22 14.33
C GLN A 91 -21.50 -21.70 13.93
N LEU A 92 -20.43 -22.38 14.35
CA LEU A 92 -19.06 -21.99 14.00
C LEU A 92 -18.83 -22.03 12.48
N GLU A 93 -19.21 -23.13 11.82
CA GLU A 93 -19.09 -23.30 10.37
C GLU A 93 -19.87 -22.21 9.61
N ARG A 94 -21.07 -21.88 10.09
CA ARG A 94 -21.86 -20.81 9.48
C ARG A 94 -21.22 -19.44 9.66
N MET A 95 -20.68 -19.14 10.84
CA MET A 95 -19.95 -17.89 11.08
C MET A 95 -18.72 -17.82 10.18
N ASP A 96 -17.90 -18.87 10.13
CA ASP A 96 -16.70 -18.95 9.30
C ASP A 96 -17.02 -18.72 7.82
N ASN A 97 -18.10 -19.33 7.30
CA ASN A 97 -18.56 -19.10 5.93
C ASN A 97 -18.97 -17.64 5.68
N VAL A 98 -19.70 -17.01 6.60
CA VAL A 98 -20.10 -15.59 6.47
C VAL A 98 -18.88 -14.67 6.52
N VAL A 99 -17.96 -14.91 7.46
CA VAL A 99 -16.73 -14.11 7.59
C VAL A 99 -15.85 -14.27 6.35
N ARG A 100 -15.56 -15.50 5.92
CA ARG A 100 -14.72 -15.75 4.74
C ARG A 100 -15.33 -15.21 3.45
N SER A 101 -16.63 -15.40 3.24
CA SER A 101 -17.29 -14.87 2.04
C SER A 101 -17.33 -13.35 2.02
N THR A 102 -17.51 -12.72 3.19
CA THR A 102 -17.51 -11.25 3.30
C THR A 102 -16.10 -10.68 3.10
N LEU A 103 -15.07 -11.37 3.58
CA LEU A 103 -13.68 -10.91 3.52
C LEU A 103 -12.90 -11.39 2.30
N TYR A 104 -13.44 -12.27 1.45
CA TYR A 104 -12.72 -12.91 0.35
C TYR A 104 -11.94 -11.95 -0.56
N SER A 105 -12.52 -10.78 -0.86
CA SER A 105 -11.90 -9.76 -1.72
C SER A 105 -11.07 -8.73 -0.96
N PHE A 106 -11.04 -8.80 0.37
CA PHE A 106 -10.34 -7.86 1.23
C PHE A 106 -8.97 -8.42 1.64
N LYS A 107 -7.95 -7.55 1.65
CA LYS A 107 -6.59 -7.91 2.05
C LYS A 107 -6.46 -7.78 3.57
N VAL A 108 -7.13 -8.66 4.30
CA VAL A 108 -7.05 -8.73 5.76
C VAL A 108 -6.19 -9.93 6.14
N GLU A 109 -5.12 -9.71 6.90
CA GLU A 109 -4.26 -10.78 7.40
C GLU A 109 -4.90 -11.47 8.61
N ASP A 110 -5.38 -10.69 9.58
CA ASP A 110 -6.01 -11.17 10.80
C ASP A 110 -7.28 -10.38 11.14
N LEU A 111 -8.27 -11.08 11.68
CA LEU A 111 -9.51 -10.52 12.21
C LEU A 111 -9.81 -11.18 13.55
N ASN A 112 -10.14 -10.36 14.56
CA ASN A 112 -10.70 -10.84 15.82
C ASN A 112 -12.09 -10.22 16.02
N ILE A 113 -13.10 -11.05 16.28
CA ILE A 113 -14.45 -10.60 16.60
C ILE A 113 -14.65 -10.69 18.11
N TYR A 114 -14.98 -9.56 18.73
CA TYR A 114 -15.25 -9.49 20.17
C TYR A 114 -16.74 -9.57 20.46
N SER A 115 -17.10 -10.32 21.50
CA SER A 115 -18.44 -10.25 22.09
C SER A 115 -18.58 -8.98 22.93
N MET A 116 -19.82 -8.65 23.30
CA MET A 116 -20.17 -7.49 24.14
C MET A 116 -19.47 -7.47 25.50
N ASN A 117 -18.98 -8.63 25.97
CA ASN A 117 -18.18 -8.76 27.20
C ASN A 117 -16.66 -8.66 26.95
N ASN A 118 -16.24 -8.12 25.81
CA ASN A 118 -14.84 -7.93 25.43
C ASN A 118 -14.02 -9.23 25.33
N THR A 119 -14.68 -10.38 25.14
CA THR A 119 -14.04 -11.68 24.92
C THR A 119 -13.95 -11.99 23.43
N ILE A 120 -12.79 -12.48 22.97
CA ILE A 120 -12.62 -12.96 21.59
C ILE A 120 -13.60 -14.12 21.36
N SER A 121 -14.44 -13.96 20.35
CA SER A 121 -15.48 -14.92 19.98
C SER A 121 -15.12 -15.68 18.71
N TYR A 122 -14.33 -15.08 17.82
CA TYR A 122 -13.82 -15.65 16.58
C TYR A 122 -12.49 -15.00 16.24
#